data_AF-A0A955YXS6-F1
#
_entry.id   AF-A0A955YXS6-F1
#
_cell.length_a   1.000
_cell.length_b   1.000
_cell.length_c   1.000
_cell.angle_alpha   90.00
_cell.angle_beta   90.00
_cell.angle_gamma   90.00
#
_symmetry.space_group_name_H-M   'P 1'
#
loop_
_entity.id
_entity.type
_entity.pdbx_description
1 polymer ?
#
loop_
_entity_poly.entity_id
_entity_poly.type
_entity_poly.pdbx_seq_one_letter_code
_entity_poly.pdbx_strand_id
1 'polypeptide(L)' 'RVAMLEAGMVRKPTTDGIITALELYDEGGEQIVLLVGKRKPGQEESPPWRALVEAFPTLC' A
#
# COMPACT_ATOMS: atom_id res chain seq x y z
N ARG A 1 -5.49 -9.14 -20.62
CA ARG A 1 -4.19 -9.34 -19.95
C ARG A 1 -3.94 -8.05 -19.18
N VAL A 2 -3.88 -8.06 -17.85
CA VAL A 2 -3.48 -6.87 -17.10
C VAL A 2 -1.96 -6.91 -17.00
N ALA A 3 -1.28 -5.91 -17.54
CA ALA A 3 0.16 -5.73 -17.36
C ALA A 3 0.35 -4.75 -16.20
N MET A 4 1.12 -5.17 -15.21
CA MET A 4 1.51 -4.32 -14.08
C MET A 4 2.87 -3.72 -14.42
N LEU A 5 2.96 -2.39 -14.46
CA LEU A 5 4.20 -1.69 -14.78
C LEU A 5 5.00 -1.44 -13.51
N GLU A 6 4.33 -0.98 -12.45
CA GLU A 6 4.99 -0.51 -11.23
C GLU A 6 4.23 -0.92 -9.97
N ALA A 7 4.99 -1.11 -8.89
CA ALA A 7 4.51 -1.40 -7.55
C ALA A 7 5.18 -0.44 -6.56
N GLY A 8 4.38 0.29 -5.78
CA GLY A 8 4.87 1.34 -4.88
C GLY A 8 4.32 1.20 -3.47
N MET A 9 5.18 1.45 -2.47
CA MET A 9 4.75 1.62 -1.07
C MET A 9 4.52 3.11 -0.78
N VAL A 10 3.29 3.44 -0.34
CA VAL A 10 2.89 4.82 -0.02
C VAL A 10 2.47 4.93 1.44
N ARG A 11 2.98 5.94 2.15
CA ARG A 11 2.52 6.29 3.50
C ARG A 11 1.49 7.41 3.42
N LYS A 12 0.30 7.16 3.95
CA LYS A 12 -0.84 8.08 3.93
C LYS A 12 -1.16 8.53 5.36
N PRO A 13 -1.00 9.83 5.69
CA PRO A 13 -1.47 10.36 6.96
C PRO A 13 -3.00 10.27 7.06
N THR A 14 -3.49 9.84 8.22
CA THR A 14 -4.92 9.82 8.56
C THR A 14 -5.11 10.38 9.96
N THR A 15 -6.36 10.66 10.35
CA THR A 15 -6.70 11.06 11.72
C THR A 15 -6.30 9.99 12.75
N ASP A 16 -6.25 8.72 12.35
CA ASP A 16 -5.90 7.58 13.20
C ASP A 16 -4.39 7.23 13.12
N GLY A 17 -3.57 8.12 12.56
CA GLY A 17 -2.13 7.92 12.35
C GLY A 17 -1.76 7.57 10.91
N ILE A 18 -0.52 7.11 10.70
CA ILE A 18 -0.01 6.72 9.39
C ILE A 18 -0.52 5.33 9.02
N ILE A 19 -1.01 5.20 7.78
CA ILE A 19 -1.22 3.89 7.14
C ILE A 19 -0.26 3.72 5.97
N THR A 20 0.13 2.48 5.73
CA THR A 20 1.00 2.05 4.64
C THR A 20 0.16 1.30 3.62
N ALA A 21 0.22 1.76 2.37
CA ALA A 21 -0.47 1.18 1.23
C ALA A 21 0.54 0.57 0.26
N LEU A 22 0.20 -0.59 -0.30
CA LEU A 22 0.85 -1.13 -1.50
C LEU A 22 -0.07 -0.84 -2.69
N GLU A 23 0.46 -0.15 -3.69
CA GLU A 23 -0.27 0.30 -4.86
C GLU A 23 0.36 -0.29 -6.12
N LEU A 24 -0.48 -0.75 -7.04
CA LEU A 24 -0.06 -1.29 -8.34
C LEU A 24 -0.68 -0.45 -9.45
N TYR A 25 0.15 -0.14 -10.45
CA TYR A 25 -0.23 0.71 -11.57
C TYR A 25 -0.04 -0.05 -12.89
N ASP A 26 -0.94 0.19 -13.84
CA ASP A 26 -0.78 -0.31 -15.21
C ASP A 26 0.16 0.57 -16.04
N GLU A 27 0.36 0.20 -17.30
CA GLU A 27 1.21 0.94 -18.24
C GLU A 27 0.73 2.37 -18.54
N GLY A 28 -0.55 2.66 -18.29
CA GLY A 28 -1.14 4.00 -18.43
C GLY A 28 -1.02 4.85 -17.17
N GLY A 29 -0.46 4.31 -16.09
CA GLY A 29 -0.41 4.98 -14.78
C GLY A 29 -1.74 4.93 -14.03
N GLU A 30 -2.70 4.08 -14.44
CA GLU A 30 -3.94 3.88 -13.69
C GLU A 30 -3.71 2.92 -12.53
N GLN A 31 -4.21 3.28 -11.33
CA GLN A 31 -4.09 2.43 -10.15
C GLN A 31 -5.06 1.25 -10.26
N ILE A 32 -4.53 0.05 -10.50
CA ILE A 32 -5.30 -1.19 -10.65
C ILE A 32 -5.52 -1.93 -9.33
N VAL A 33 -4.67 -1.71 -8.33
CA VAL A 33 -4.78 -2.33 -7.00
C VAL A 33 -4.35 -1.36 -5.91
N LEU A 34 -5.10 -1.37 -4.81
CA LEU A 34 -4.74 -0.77 -3.53
C LEU A 34 -4.91 -1.80 -2.42
N LEU A 35 -3.82 -2.12 -1.73
CA LEU A 35 -3.83 -3.00 -0.56
C LEU A 35 -3.49 -2.20 0.68
N VAL A 36 -4.27 -2.39 1.73
CA VAL A 36 -4.06 -1.79 3.06
C VAL A 36 -4.35 -2.82 4.14
N GLY A 37 -3.69 -2.66 5.29
CA GLY A 37 -3.92 -3.49 6.46
C GLY A 37 -5.34 -3.33 6.98
N LYS A 38 -6.01 -4.45 7.26
CA LYS A 38 -7.34 -4.44 7.87
C LYS A 38 -7.31 -3.70 9.21
N ARG A 39 -8.20 -2.71 9.37
CA ARG A 39 -8.41 -1.96 10.63
C ARG A 39 -9.85 -1.45 10.71
N LYS A 40 -10.32 -1.14 11.92
CA LYS A 40 -11.59 -0.41 12.13
C LYS A 40 -11.32 1.12 12.20
N PRO A 41 -12.35 1.97 12.04
CA PRO A 41 -12.22 3.39 12.33
C PRO A 41 -11.70 3.64 13.75
N GLY A 42 -10.81 4.62 13.92
CA GLY A 42 -10.19 4.92 15.22
C GLY A 42 -9.05 3.99 15.62
N GLN A 43 -8.68 3.01 14.78
CA GLN A 43 -7.57 2.11 15.03
C GLN A 43 -6.38 2.43 14.13
N GLU A 44 -5.19 2.34 14.72
CA GLU A 44 -3.93 2.41 14.00
C GLU A 44 -3.76 1.22 13.04
N GLU A 45 -2.78 1.34 12.15
CA GLU A 45 -2.38 0.26 11.27
C GLU A 45 -1.86 -0.97 12.04
N SER A 46 -2.22 -2.16 11.52
CA SER A 46 -1.71 -3.45 12.01
C SER A 46 -0.17 -3.53 11.88
N PRO A 47 0.59 -3.73 12.98
CA PRO A 47 2.04 -3.86 12.90
C PRO A 47 2.53 -5.02 12.01
N PRO A 48 1.90 -6.22 12.02
CA PRO A 48 2.24 -7.27 11.07
C PRO A 48 2.06 -6.87 9.60
N TRP A 49 1.03 -6.08 9.28
CA TRP A 49 0.83 -5.57 7.93
C TRP A 49 1.94 -4.59 7.54
N ARG A 50 2.28 -3.65 8.43
CA ARG A 50 3.37 -2.70 8.18
C ARG A 50 4.68 -3.42 7.87
N ALA A 51 5.05 -4.39 8.71
CA ALA A 51 6.26 -5.18 8.51
C ALA A 51 6.24 -5.96 7.18
N LEU A 52 5.09 -6.49 6.77
CA LEU A 52 4.94 -7.19 5.50
C LEU A 52 5.20 -6.27 4.30
N VAL A 53 4.60 -5.08 4.29
CA VAL A 53 4.74 -4.13 3.17
C VAL A 53 6.13 -3.50 3.15
N GLU A 54 6.71 -3.19 4.31
CA GLU A 54 8.08 -2.64 4.39
C GLU A 54 9.15 -3.64 3.93
N ALA A 55 8.86 -4.94 3.99
CA ALA A 55 9.71 -5.98 3.41
C ALA A 55 9.54 -6.15 1.90
N PHE A 56 8.56 -5.48 1.28
CA PHE A 56 8.36 -5.56 -0.17
C PHE A 56 9.56 -4.91 -0.87
N PRO A 57 10.25 -5.64 -1.77
CA PRO A 57 11.44 -5.11 -2.44
C PRO A 57 11.03 -3.89 -3.26
N THR A 58 11.57 -2.74 -2.88
CA THR A 58 11.48 -1.55 -3.72
C THR A 58 12.42 -1.80 -4.90
N LEU A 59 11.85 -2.10 -6.07
CA LEU A 59 12.62 -2.06 -7.31
C LEU A 59 12.90 -0.59 -7.56
N CYS A 60 14.12 -0.16 -7.20
CA CYS A 60 14.64 1.16 -7.51
C CYS A 60 14.71 1.39 -9.03
#